data_AF-A0A164NBJ6-F1
#
_entry.id   AF-A0A164NBJ6-F1
#
_cell.length_a   1.000
_cell.length_b   1.000
_cell.length_c   1.000
_cell.angle_alpha   90.00
_cell.angle_beta   90.00
_cell.angle_gamma   90.00
#
_symmetry.space_group_name_H-M   'P 1'
#
loop_
_entity.id
_entity.type
_entity.pdbx_description
1 polymer ?
#
loop_
_entity_poly.entity_id
_entity_poly.type
_entity_poly.pdbx_seq_one_letter_code
_entity_poly.pdbx_strand_id
1 'polypeptide(L)'
;MSAVCHLDPVPNETICDVLDGCCMDDIVSFALTSSRFYSLVKTVRSVWLNASDKIMLPLPTGHTVTTIPNDLIFSLALRAISIAKALGEDVAVSKRFSHKDLGDLAGARVPLPGGRWIIYEHRDGFGTHESNGIQGIDQVLIAEDSGTQVTAETLGNGIVRCMRSEKYYYHPVLFPETISITDVHFPLDAKDRPSLVAASSWFIRGPHHVCDLYNSWILDISGDQREVLCLVDTVRRHGLQMTPDEYNRQGRRLYSFSKAKFHPQVAKIVVTVMLYAEEGDEERTEIWLVDLPYFVAHPNRPEKIAESSMIAWTPVKFSITHRYLVPYELPMEPPLEVIGGIPESYVYITEVRIPPPRMIYGSDLIVALCLSPENEFLPVSLVYLEEGWMPTVPKDWTLATKPISRDVIAIAFTTPVGRALKQIHLKIPGFGTLWKRFELGKFDPVYGQVHLTVIGRSLTGFEDPYFVVQY
;
A
#
# COMPACT_ATOMS: atom_id res chain seq x y z
N MET A 1 -43.06 -30.57 -11.75
CA MET A 1 -41.79 -31.25 -11.42
C MET A 1 -41.00 -30.28 -10.55
N SER A 2 -40.72 -30.60 -9.29
CA SER A 2 -39.85 -29.75 -8.46
C SER A 2 -38.41 -29.96 -8.90
N ALA A 3 -37.66 -28.87 -9.11
CA ALA A 3 -36.22 -28.95 -9.29
C ALA A 3 -35.60 -29.56 -8.03
N VAL A 4 -34.85 -30.66 -8.19
CA VAL A 4 -34.12 -31.30 -7.09
C VAL A 4 -32.75 -30.65 -7.02
N CYS A 5 -32.35 -30.13 -5.85
CA CYS A 5 -31.00 -29.62 -5.63
C CYS A 5 -30.03 -30.80 -5.56
N HIS A 6 -29.28 -31.04 -6.63
CA HIS A 6 -28.31 -32.15 -6.71
C HIS A 6 -27.08 -31.97 -5.79
N LEU A 7 -26.89 -30.79 -5.22
CA LEU A 7 -25.76 -30.46 -4.35
C LEU A 7 -26.06 -30.69 -2.86
N ASP A 8 -27.33 -30.84 -2.47
CA ASP A 8 -27.71 -31.10 -1.08
C ASP A 8 -27.13 -32.38 -0.45
N PRO A 9 -26.94 -33.51 -1.17
CA PRO A 9 -26.32 -34.70 -0.60
C PRO A 9 -24.78 -34.70 -0.69
N VAL A 10 -24.17 -33.75 -1.40
CA VAL A 10 -22.71 -33.70 -1.63
C VAL A 10 -21.98 -33.30 -0.36
N PRO A 11 -20.86 -33.94 0.04
CA PRO A 11 -20.08 -33.53 1.22
C PRO A 11 -19.59 -32.08 1.18
N ASN A 12 -19.39 -31.48 2.35
CA ASN A 12 -18.97 -30.08 2.46
C ASN A 12 -17.60 -29.84 1.82
N GLU A 13 -16.70 -30.81 1.92
CA GLU A 13 -15.35 -30.76 1.34
C GLU A 13 -15.42 -30.63 -0.17
N THR A 14 -16.23 -31.46 -0.84
CA THR A 14 -16.42 -31.38 -2.29
C THR A 14 -17.07 -30.07 -2.71
N ILE A 15 -17.96 -29.50 -1.90
CA ILE A 15 -18.52 -28.16 -2.17
C ILE A 15 -17.44 -27.09 -2.06
N CYS A 16 -16.57 -27.17 -1.05
CA CYS A 16 -15.44 -26.25 -0.92
C CYS A 16 -14.47 -26.35 -2.10
N ASP A 17 -14.19 -27.56 -2.60
CA ASP A 17 -13.36 -27.77 -3.78
C ASP A 17 -13.99 -27.16 -5.05
N VAL A 18 -15.33 -27.23 -5.18
CA VAL A 18 -16.05 -26.58 -6.30
C VAL A 18 -15.98 -25.05 -6.23
N LEU A 19 -15.92 -24.49 -5.02
CA LEU A 19 -15.80 -23.04 -4.80
C LEU A 19 -14.35 -22.54 -4.87
N ASP A 20 -13.37 -23.43 -5.04
CA ASP A 20 -11.96 -23.08 -5.11
C ASP A 20 -11.69 -22.17 -6.32
N GLY A 21 -11.08 -21.01 -6.09
CA GLY A 21 -10.82 -20.00 -7.14
C GLY A 21 -12.02 -19.16 -7.57
N CYS A 22 -13.25 -19.46 -7.12
CA CYS A 22 -14.42 -18.60 -7.40
C CYS A 22 -14.23 -17.18 -6.84
N CYS A 23 -14.87 -16.19 -7.47
CA CYS A 23 -14.85 -14.83 -6.94
C CYS A 23 -15.82 -14.69 -5.76
N MET A 24 -15.65 -13.65 -4.94
CA MET A 24 -16.51 -13.41 -3.77
C MET A 24 -18.00 -13.26 -4.14
N ASP A 25 -18.33 -12.69 -5.30
CA ASP A 25 -19.72 -12.53 -5.75
C ASP A 25 -20.39 -13.88 -6.03
N ASP A 26 -19.67 -14.81 -6.66
CA ASP A 26 -20.13 -16.18 -6.91
C ASP A 26 -20.32 -16.95 -5.59
N ILE A 27 -19.35 -16.85 -4.68
CA ILE A 27 -19.40 -17.52 -3.37
C ILE A 27 -20.59 -17.01 -2.56
N VAL A 28 -20.82 -15.69 -2.53
CA VAL A 28 -21.97 -15.09 -1.84
C VAL A 28 -23.28 -15.53 -2.50
N SER A 29 -23.36 -15.50 -3.82
CA SER A 29 -24.55 -15.94 -4.56
C SER A 29 -24.88 -17.40 -4.27
N PHE A 30 -23.87 -18.28 -4.27
CA PHE A 30 -23.99 -19.69 -3.89
C PHE A 30 -24.51 -19.85 -2.46
N ALA A 31 -23.91 -19.15 -1.50
CA ALA A 31 -24.32 -19.17 -0.09
C ALA A 31 -25.79 -18.76 0.10
N LEU A 32 -26.28 -17.80 -0.68
CA LEU A 32 -27.65 -17.30 -0.57
C LEU A 32 -28.72 -18.24 -1.16
N THR A 33 -28.31 -19.33 -1.83
CA THR A 33 -29.26 -20.29 -2.44
C THR A 33 -29.87 -21.28 -1.45
N SER A 34 -29.20 -21.58 -0.33
CA SER A 34 -29.71 -22.50 0.69
C SER A 34 -29.15 -22.20 2.08
N SER A 35 -29.91 -22.53 3.14
CA SER A 35 -29.45 -22.36 4.53
C SER A 35 -28.22 -23.23 4.86
N ARG A 36 -28.10 -24.39 4.22
CA ARG A 36 -26.95 -25.28 4.35
C ARG A 36 -25.69 -24.63 3.79
N PHE A 37 -25.74 -24.11 2.57
CA PHE A 37 -24.60 -23.46 1.93
C PHE A 37 -24.24 -22.15 2.62
N TYR A 38 -25.24 -21.39 3.08
CA TYR A 38 -25.02 -20.23 3.93
C TYR A 38 -24.22 -20.58 5.19
N SER A 39 -24.60 -21.65 5.88
CA SER A 39 -23.91 -22.13 7.09
C SER A 39 -22.49 -22.60 6.77
N LEU A 40 -22.30 -23.33 5.67
CA LEU A 40 -20.99 -23.77 5.20
C LEU A 40 -20.05 -22.59 4.95
N VAL A 41 -20.47 -21.66 4.09
CA VAL A 41 -19.67 -20.51 3.67
C VAL A 41 -19.33 -19.58 4.85
N LYS A 42 -20.22 -19.48 5.85
CA LYS A 42 -19.95 -18.72 7.08
C LYS A 42 -18.95 -19.38 8.03
N THR A 43 -18.84 -20.69 8.01
CA THR A 43 -18.03 -21.43 9.01
C THR A 43 -16.68 -21.85 8.47
N VAL A 44 -16.56 -22.04 7.15
CA VAL A 44 -15.35 -22.55 6.51
C VAL A 44 -14.52 -21.43 5.92
N ARG A 45 -13.40 -21.09 6.58
CA ARG A 45 -12.49 -20.02 6.16
C ARG A 45 -11.78 -20.31 4.82
N SER A 46 -11.49 -21.57 4.50
CA SER A 46 -10.75 -21.95 3.28
C SER A 46 -11.44 -21.47 2.01
N VAL A 47 -12.78 -21.47 1.97
CA VAL A 47 -13.57 -20.92 0.84
C VAL A 47 -13.14 -19.49 0.50
N TRP A 48 -12.88 -18.67 1.51
CA TRP A 48 -12.49 -17.27 1.33
C TRP A 48 -10.99 -17.09 1.09
N LEU A 49 -10.15 -17.92 1.72
CA LEU A 49 -8.70 -17.92 1.47
C LEU A 49 -8.35 -18.33 0.03
N ASN A 50 -9.26 -19.03 -0.62
CA ASN A 50 -9.12 -19.53 -1.96
C ASN A 50 -9.87 -18.70 -3.01
N ALA A 51 -10.64 -17.69 -2.61
CA ALA A 51 -11.31 -16.80 -3.53
C ALA A 51 -10.28 -16.07 -4.41
N SER A 52 -10.54 -15.98 -5.72
CA SER A 52 -9.62 -15.35 -6.69
C SER A 52 -9.39 -13.86 -6.40
N ASP A 53 -10.38 -13.20 -5.81
CA ASP A 53 -10.38 -11.79 -5.46
C ASP A 53 -10.29 -11.52 -3.94
N LYS A 54 -9.81 -12.50 -3.14
CA LYS A 54 -9.71 -12.39 -1.67
C LYS A 54 -9.00 -11.15 -1.14
N ILE A 55 -8.06 -10.59 -1.92
CA ILE A 55 -7.34 -9.36 -1.57
C ILE A 55 -8.25 -8.12 -1.57
N MET A 56 -9.43 -8.23 -2.18
CA MET A 56 -10.45 -7.17 -2.21
C MET A 56 -11.37 -7.18 -0.98
N LEU A 57 -11.14 -8.10 -0.04
CA LEU A 57 -11.92 -8.15 1.19
C LEU A 57 -11.53 -6.98 2.11
N PRO A 58 -12.47 -6.09 2.50
CA PRO A 58 -12.19 -4.93 3.35
C PRO A 58 -12.02 -5.33 4.81
N LEU A 59 -10.90 -5.98 5.13
CA LEU A 59 -10.56 -6.46 6.46
C LEU A 59 -10.49 -5.32 7.48
N PRO A 60 -10.98 -5.46 8.72
CA PRO A 60 -10.83 -4.46 9.76
C PRO A 60 -9.36 -4.18 10.10
N THR A 61 -9.10 -3.01 10.68
CA THR A 61 -7.74 -2.57 11.01
C THR A 61 -7.01 -3.56 11.90
N GLY A 62 -5.78 -3.90 11.53
CA GLY A 62 -4.95 -4.86 12.28
C GLY A 62 -5.37 -6.31 12.09
N HIS A 63 -6.36 -6.64 11.26
CA HIS A 63 -6.75 -8.02 10.96
C HIS A 63 -6.29 -8.47 9.58
N THR A 64 -5.97 -9.75 9.49
CA THR A 64 -5.68 -10.49 8.25
C THR A 64 -6.83 -11.45 7.94
N VAL A 65 -6.89 -11.99 6.73
CA VAL A 65 -7.90 -13.01 6.36
C VAL A 65 -7.83 -14.23 7.30
N THR A 66 -6.65 -14.54 7.84
CA THR A 66 -6.45 -15.68 8.75
C THR A 66 -6.86 -15.40 10.20
N THR A 67 -6.85 -14.13 10.62
CA THR A 67 -7.04 -13.74 12.03
C THR A 67 -8.38 -13.09 12.31
N ILE A 68 -9.13 -12.68 11.29
CA ILE A 68 -10.49 -12.18 11.46
C ILE A 68 -11.47 -13.32 11.85
N PRO A 69 -12.42 -13.10 12.77
CA PRO A 69 -13.48 -14.07 13.05
C PRO A 69 -14.25 -14.52 11.79
N ASN A 70 -14.54 -15.82 11.67
CA ASN A 70 -15.17 -16.41 10.48
C ASN A 70 -16.55 -15.82 10.17
N ASP A 71 -17.32 -15.54 11.22
CA ASP A 71 -18.69 -15.01 11.13
C ASP A 71 -18.75 -13.61 10.49
N LEU A 72 -17.64 -12.87 10.50
CA LEU A 72 -17.53 -11.55 9.86
C LEU A 72 -17.14 -11.62 8.38
N ILE A 73 -16.53 -12.70 7.91
CA ILE A 73 -15.99 -12.75 6.54
C ILE A 73 -17.10 -12.57 5.51
N PHE A 74 -18.25 -13.22 5.72
CA PHE A 74 -19.40 -13.10 4.82
C PHE A 74 -19.94 -11.67 4.72
N SER A 75 -20.03 -10.93 5.83
CA SER A 75 -20.52 -9.55 5.81
C SER A 75 -19.52 -8.59 5.16
N LEU A 76 -18.22 -8.85 5.31
CA LEU A 76 -17.17 -8.12 4.61
C LEU A 76 -17.17 -8.39 3.11
N ALA A 77 -17.44 -9.63 2.68
CA ALA A 77 -17.59 -9.97 1.27
C ALA A 77 -18.78 -9.22 0.65
N LEU A 78 -19.92 -9.17 1.33
CA LEU A 78 -21.06 -8.34 0.91
C LEU A 78 -20.69 -6.86 0.79
N ARG A 79 -19.88 -6.34 1.72
CA ARG A 79 -19.36 -4.97 1.66
C ARG A 79 -18.43 -4.76 0.46
N ALA A 80 -17.52 -5.70 0.19
CA ALA A 80 -16.63 -5.66 -0.97
C ALA A 80 -17.43 -5.58 -2.28
N ILE A 81 -18.45 -6.43 -2.42
CA ILE A 81 -19.36 -6.43 -3.58
C ILE A 81 -20.09 -5.09 -3.70
N SER A 82 -20.57 -4.53 -2.58
CA SER A 82 -21.23 -3.22 -2.58
C SER A 82 -20.29 -2.09 -3.00
N ILE A 83 -19.02 -2.12 -2.57
CA ILE A 83 -18.00 -1.14 -2.97
C ILE A 83 -17.70 -1.28 -4.45
N ALA A 84 -17.46 -2.51 -4.92
CA ALA A 84 -17.19 -2.78 -6.33
C ALA A 84 -18.32 -2.28 -7.24
N LYS A 85 -19.59 -2.48 -6.83
CA LYS A 85 -20.77 -1.95 -7.54
C LYS A 85 -20.78 -0.43 -7.57
N ALA A 86 -20.55 0.23 -6.43
CA ALA A 86 -20.53 1.69 -6.34
C ALA A 86 -19.41 2.31 -7.19
N LEU A 87 -18.22 1.69 -7.22
CA LEU A 87 -17.09 2.12 -8.04
C LEU A 87 -17.27 1.78 -9.53
N GLY A 88 -18.26 0.96 -9.88
CA GLY A 88 -18.63 0.65 -11.27
C GLY A 88 -19.66 1.61 -11.87
N GLU A 89 -20.19 2.55 -11.09
CA GLU A 89 -21.09 3.60 -11.58
C GLU A 89 -20.33 4.65 -12.42
N ASP A 90 -21.02 5.31 -13.36
CA ASP A 90 -20.43 6.36 -14.22
C ASP A 90 -19.77 7.48 -13.40
N VAL A 91 -20.37 7.81 -12.25
CA VAL A 91 -19.84 8.70 -11.23
C VAL A 91 -20.23 8.16 -9.86
N ALA A 92 -19.26 7.60 -9.12
CA ALA A 92 -19.50 7.11 -7.78
C ALA A 92 -19.76 8.27 -6.82
N VAL A 93 -20.87 8.19 -6.08
CA VAL A 93 -21.28 9.22 -5.12
C VAL A 93 -20.81 8.83 -3.72
N SER A 94 -20.16 9.76 -3.02
CA SER A 94 -19.72 9.53 -1.64
C SER A 94 -20.91 9.28 -0.72
N LYS A 95 -20.85 8.22 0.08
CA LYS A 95 -21.84 7.93 1.13
C LYS A 95 -21.60 8.72 2.41
N ARG A 96 -20.34 8.97 2.74
CA ARG A 96 -19.93 9.73 3.94
C ARG A 96 -18.54 10.32 3.75
N PHE A 97 -18.22 11.33 4.54
CA PHE A 97 -16.87 11.84 4.67
C PHE A 97 -16.60 12.25 6.11
N SER A 98 -15.36 12.12 6.54
CA SER A 98 -14.85 12.69 7.79
C SER A 98 -13.71 13.66 7.47
N HIS A 99 -13.41 14.55 8.41
CA HIS A 99 -12.25 15.42 8.31
C HIS A 99 -11.53 15.53 9.64
N LYS A 100 -10.23 15.77 9.55
CA LYS A 100 -9.35 16.08 10.67
C LYS A 100 -8.54 17.31 10.30
N ASP A 101 -8.66 18.35 11.12
CA ASP A 101 -7.72 19.46 11.06
C ASP A 101 -6.40 19.00 11.67
N LEU A 102 -5.35 19.03 10.86
CA LEU A 102 -4.00 18.65 11.27
C LEU A 102 -3.13 19.88 11.59
N GLY A 103 -3.61 21.09 11.29
CA GLY A 103 -2.87 22.35 11.42
C GLY A 103 -1.57 22.39 10.59
N ASP A 104 -0.79 23.47 10.77
CA ASP A 104 0.50 23.70 10.10
C ASP A 104 1.57 22.61 10.35
N LEU A 105 1.36 21.75 11.36
CA LEU A 105 2.22 20.60 11.62
C LEU A 105 1.66 19.38 10.93
N ALA A 106 1.78 19.38 9.60
CA ALA A 106 1.57 18.23 8.74
C ALA A 106 2.60 17.12 9.05
N GLY A 107 2.54 16.56 10.26
CA GLY A 107 3.25 15.35 10.62
C GLY A 107 2.85 14.21 9.69
N ALA A 108 3.69 13.17 9.63
CA ALA A 108 3.37 11.99 8.88
C ALA A 108 2.04 11.39 9.38
N ARG A 109 1.08 11.25 8.45
CA ARG A 109 -0.19 10.56 8.67
C ARG A 109 -0.20 9.30 7.84
N VAL A 110 -0.71 8.22 8.43
CA VAL A 110 -0.80 6.93 7.77
C VAL A 110 -2.23 6.43 7.92
N PRO A 111 -3.01 6.41 6.82
CA PRO A 111 -4.27 5.69 6.82
C PRO A 111 -3.99 4.20 7.03
N LEU A 112 -4.57 3.62 8.06
CA LEU A 112 -4.34 2.22 8.37
C LEU A 112 -5.19 1.32 7.46
N PRO A 113 -4.70 0.10 7.16
CA PRO A 113 -5.55 -0.95 6.62
C PRO A 113 -6.83 -1.06 7.46
N GLY A 114 -7.96 -1.33 6.84
CA GLY A 114 -9.28 -1.29 7.48
C GLY A 114 -10.10 -0.05 7.21
N GLY A 115 -9.46 1.03 6.78
CA GLY A 115 -10.12 2.27 6.37
C GLY A 115 -10.84 3.03 7.48
N ARG A 116 -10.90 2.47 8.71
CA ARG A 116 -11.57 3.08 9.87
C ARG A 116 -10.66 4.03 10.64
N TRP A 117 -9.35 3.77 10.63
CA TRP A 117 -8.41 4.47 11.50
C TRP A 117 -7.31 5.14 10.69
N ILE A 118 -6.91 6.31 11.14
CA ILE A 118 -5.69 7.00 10.71
C ILE A 118 -4.82 7.15 11.94
N ILE A 119 -3.53 6.90 11.80
CA ILE A 119 -2.53 7.32 12.79
C ILE A 119 -1.84 8.58 12.31
N TYR A 120 -1.52 9.47 13.23
CA TYR A 120 -0.87 10.74 12.93
C TYR A 120 0.03 11.19 14.09
N GLU A 121 1.04 11.98 13.75
CA GLU A 121 1.85 12.73 14.71
C GLU A 121 1.24 14.12 14.91
N HIS A 122 1.16 14.55 16.17
CA HIS A 122 0.73 15.89 16.58
C HIS A 122 1.69 16.46 17.63
N ARG A 123 1.58 17.75 17.96
CA ARG A 123 2.35 18.37 19.06
C ARG A 123 2.21 17.62 20.38
N ASP A 124 1.02 17.08 20.62
CA ASP A 124 0.69 16.37 21.85
C ASP A 124 1.18 14.91 21.82
N GLY A 125 1.72 14.45 20.69
CA GLY A 125 2.31 13.14 20.49
C GLY A 125 1.62 12.30 19.40
N PHE A 126 1.70 10.99 19.54
CA PHE A 126 1.19 10.02 18.57
C PHE A 126 -0.29 9.71 18.85
N GLY A 127 -1.14 9.94 17.84
CA GLY A 127 -2.59 9.80 17.98
C GLY A 127 -3.25 8.94 16.91
N THR A 128 -4.48 8.52 17.20
CA THR A 128 -5.40 7.88 16.25
C THR A 128 -6.64 8.71 16.05
N HIS A 129 -7.14 8.73 14.81
CA HIS A 129 -8.40 9.35 14.43
C HIS A 129 -9.32 8.32 13.76
N GLU A 130 -10.57 8.26 14.19
CA GLU A 130 -11.59 7.42 13.55
C GLU A 130 -12.27 8.14 12.39
N SER A 131 -12.22 7.56 11.18
CA SER A 131 -12.80 8.12 9.96
C SER A 131 -14.28 7.80 9.72
N ASN A 132 -14.90 6.99 10.59
CA ASN A 132 -16.26 6.47 10.38
C ASN A 132 -17.39 7.38 10.91
N GLY A 133 -17.10 8.54 11.52
CA GLY A 133 -18.09 9.35 12.25
C GLY A 133 -18.08 10.86 11.97
N ILE A 134 -19.19 11.54 12.31
CA ILE A 134 -19.39 13.00 12.17
C ILE A 134 -18.58 13.79 13.22
N GLN A 135 -18.20 13.15 14.32
CA GLN A 135 -17.27 13.65 15.33
C GLN A 135 -16.24 12.56 15.56
N GLY A 136 -15.17 12.55 14.75
CA GLY A 136 -14.08 11.60 14.92
C GLY A 136 -13.56 11.67 16.36
N ILE A 137 -13.36 10.50 16.97
CA ILE A 137 -12.78 10.43 18.31
C ILE A 137 -11.28 10.45 18.13
N ASP A 138 -10.66 11.55 18.54
CA ASP A 138 -9.22 11.63 18.65
C ASP A 138 -8.78 10.98 19.95
N GLN A 139 -7.73 10.19 19.87
CA GLN A 139 -7.09 9.59 21.03
C GLN A 139 -5.58 9.73 20.89
N VAL A 140 -4.96 10.36 21.88
CA VAL A 140 -3.50 10.34 22.02
C VAL A 140 -3.12 9.00 22.64
N LEU A 141 -2.28 8.24 21.96
CA LEU A 141 -1.76 6.95 22.40
C LEU A 141 -0.45 7.11 23.16
N ILE A 142 0.43 7.99 22.70
CA ILE A 142 1.73 8.29 23.32
C ILE A 142 1.84 9.81 23.42
N ALA A 143 2.02 10.34 24.63
CA ALA A 143 2.19 11.76 24.87
C ALA A 143 3.65 12.21 24.72
N GLU A 144 3.87 13.46 24.33
CA GLU A 144 5.15 14.19 24.40
C GLU A 144 6.33 13.62 23.59
N ASP A 145 6.06 12.75 22.62
CA ASP A 145 7.05 12.22 21.71
C ASP A 145 6.65 12.64 20.30
N SER A 146 7.36 13.61 19.70
CA SER A 146 7.08 14.07 18.34
C SER A 146 7.96 13.34 17.35
N GLY A 147 7.37 12.38 16.64
CA GLY A 147 8.00 11.70 15.52
C GLY A 147 7.88 12.52 14.23
N THR A 148 8.72 12.21 13.25
CA THR A 148 8.69 12.89 11.92
C THR A 148 8.11 12.02 10.82
N GLN A 149 8.27 10.71 10.93
CA GLN A 149 7.80 9.76 9.94
C GLN A 149 7.14 8.60 10.65
N VAL A 150 5.92 8.30 10.25
CA VAL A 150 5.16 7.15 10.72
C VAL A 150 4.99 6.19 9.56
N THR A 151 5.24 4.92 9.80
CA THR A 151 4.86 3.81 8.92
C THR A 151 4.14 2.74 9.75
N ALA A 152 3.32 1.92 9.11
CA ALA A 152 2.55 0.91 9.82
C ALA A 152 2.36 -0.37 9.02
N GLU A 153 2.33 -1.50 9.72
CA GLU A 153 2.09 -2.84 9.17
C GLU A 153 1.04 -3.58 10.00
N THR A 154 0.19 -4.37 9.35
CA THR A 154 -0.80 -5.21 10.03
C THR A 154 -0.20 -6.57 10.40
N LEU A 155 -0.21 -6.92 11.69
CA LEU A 155 0.31 -8.20 12.20
C LEU A 155 -0.79 -9.26 12.34
N GLY A 156 -2.07 -8.86 12.34
CA GLY A 156 -3.21 -9.74 12.58
C GLY A 156 -3.76 -9.63 14.00
N ASN A 157 -4.95 -10.22 14.23
CA ASN A 157 -5.67 -10.16 15.51
C ASN A 157 -5.91 -8.74 16.04
N GLY A 158 -6.14 -7.78 15.15
CA GLY A 158 -6.35 -6.37 15.50
C GLY A 158 -5.06 -5.62 15.79
N ILE A 159 -3.88 -6.24 15.66
CA ILE A 159 -2.61 -5.61 15.98
C ILE A 159 -2.00 -4.95 14.75
N VAL A 160 -1.62 -3.70 14.91
CA VAL A 160 -0.85 -2.91 13.93
C VAL A 160 0.47 -2.50 14.57
N ARG A 161 1.57 -2.80 13.91
CA ARG A 161 2.89 -2.30 14.28
C ARG A 161 3.08 -0.92 13.71
N CYS A 162 3.30 0.06 14.57
CA CYS A 162 3.59 1.44 14.21
C CYS A 162 5.09 1.69 14.41
N MET A 163 5.74 2.27 13.41
CA MET A 163 7.13 2.70 13.51
C MET A 163 7.23 4.20 13.33
N ARG A 164 8.00 4.84 14.20
CA ARG A 164 8.13 6.28 14.28
C ARG A 164 9.61 6.64 14.27
N SER A 165 10.02 7.45 13.29
CA SER A 165 11.39 7.99 13.25
C SER A 165 11.45 9.29 14.04
N GLU A 166 12.22 9.28 15.12
CA GLU A 166 12.50 10.44 15.95
C GLU A 166 13.68 11.21 15.33
N LYS A 167 13.40 12.39 14.74
CA LYS A 167 14.46 13.30 14.32
C LYS A 167 14.67 14.37 15.36
N TYR A 168 15.87 14.42 15.92
CA TYR A 168 16.30 15.51 16.79
C TYR A 168 16.66 16.73 15.93
N TYR A 169 15.66 17.55 15.60
CA TYR A 169 15.80 18.77 14.80
C TYR A 169 16.88 19.74 15.31
N TYR A 170 17.18 19.72 16.61
CA TYR A 170 18.11 20.66 17.23
C TYR A 170 19.57 20.20 17.25
N HIS A 171 19.85 18.89 17.07
CA HIS A 171 21.22 18.35 17.13
C HIS A 171 21.42 17.13 16.22
N PRO A 172 21.46 17.30 14.89
CA PRO A 172 21.64 16.20 13.93
C PRO A 172 22.99 15.47 14.07
N VAL A 173 23.96 16.05 14.78
CA VAL A 173 25.32 15.48 14.93
C VAL A 173 25.47 14.61 16.18
N LEU A 174 24.58 14.73 17.18
CA LEU A 174 24.82 14.13 18.51
C LEU A 174 23.94 12.93 18.84
N PHE A 175 22.84 12.72 18.13
CA PHE A 175 21.94 11.60 18.41
C PHE A 175 21.68 10.80 17.14
N PRO A 176 22.04 9.50 17.09
CA PRO A 176 21.64 8.65 15.99
C PRO A 176 20.12 8.62 15.93
N GLU A 177 19.55 8.69 14.73
CA GLU A 177 18.10 8.58 14.54
C GLU A 177 17.61 7.29 15.22
N THR A 178 16.68 7.48 16.15
CA THR A 178 16.01 6.40 16.87
C THR A 178 14.70 6.11 16.18
N ILE A 179 14.43 4.82 15.97
CA ILE A 179 13.11 4.37 15.55
C ILE A 179 12.43 3.75 16.76
N SER A 180 11.33 4.35 17.17
CA SER A 180 10.41 3.73 18.13
C SER A 180 9.43 2.85 17.38
N ILE A 181 9.32 1.61 17.85
CA ILE A 181 8.41 0.59 17.33
C ILE A 181 7.43 0.31 18.44
N THR A 182 6.13 0.40 18.15
CA THR A 182 5.07 0.16 19.12
C THR A 182 3.92 -0.55 18.45
N ASP A 183 3.45 -1.64 19.06
CA ASP A 183 2.27 -2.34 18.57
C ASP A 183 1.00 -1.75 19.22
N VAL A 184 0.01 -1.47 18.40
CA VAL A 184 -1.28 -0.89 18.78
C VAL A 184 -2.38 -1.90 18.44
N HIS A 185 -3.23 -2.20 19.41
CA HIS A 185 -4.40 -3.04 19.22
C HIS A 185 -5.62 -2.19 18.86
N PHE A 186 -6.23 -2.52 17.73
CA PHE A 186 -7.44 -1.95 17.17
C PHE A 186 -8.60 -2.94 17.33
N PRO A 187 -9.60 -2.63 18.17
CA PRO A 187 -10.69 -3.54 18.45
C PRO A 187 -11.71 -3.61 17.29
N LEU A 188 -12.42 -4.74 17.21
CA LEU A 188 -13.51 -4.95 16.25
C LEU A 188 -14.79 -4.18 16.65
N ASP A 189 -15.08 -4.08 17.95
CA ASP A 189 -16.26 -3.35 18.42
C ASP A 189 -16.11 -1.86 18.10
N ALA A 190 -17.21 -1.25 17.67
CA ALA A 190 -17.26 0.18 17.40
C ALA A 190 -17.05 1.01 18.67
N LYS A 191 -17.39 0.48 19.84
CA LYS A 191 -17.35 1.18 21.13
C LYS A 191 -15.97 1.19 21.77
N ASP A 192 -15.16 0.18 21.47
CA ASP A 192 -13.84 0.02 22.04
C ASP A 192 -12.83 0.92 21.33
N ARG A 193 -11.82 1.35 22.10
CA ARG A 193 -10.80 2.30 21.64
C ARG A 193 -9.48 1.60 21.33
N PRO A 194 -8.67 2.12 20.39
CA PRO A 194 -7.30 1.69 20.20
C PRO A 194 -6.52 1.74 21.52
N SER A 195 -5.64 0.77 21.72
CA SER A 195 -4.83 0.67 22.95
C SER A 195 -3.44 0.15 22.62
N LEU A 196 -2.44 0.59 23.39
CA LEU A 196 -1.08 0.09 23.26
C LEU A 196 -1.01 -1.37 23.72
N VAL A 197 -0.31 -2.22 22.97
CA VAL A 197 -0.03 -3.59 23.41
C VAL A 197 1.08 -3.52 24.47
N ALA A 198 0.78 -3.96 25.68
CA ALA A 198 1.74 -3.92 26.78
C ALA A 198 3.04 -4.65 26.44
N ALA A 199 4.18 -4.06 26.79
CA ALA A 199 5.53 -4.59 26.52
C ALA A 199 5.89 -4.81 25.03
N SER A 200 5.18 -4.16 24.11
CA SER A 200 5.49 -4.17 22.67
C SER A 200 6.25 -2.93 22.18
N SER A 201 6.57 -2.00 23.07
CA SER A 201 7.31 -0.80 22.70
C SER A 201 8.80 -0.99 22.89
N TRP A 202 9.57 -0.73 21.84
CA TRP A 202 11.03 -0.75 21.91
C TRP A 202 11.65 0.23 20.91
N PHE A 203 12.95 0.50 21.09
CA PHE A 203 13.70 1.41 20.26
C PHE A 203 14.84 0.69 19.56
N ILE A 204 15.10 1.07 18.31
CA ILE A 204 16.31 0.69 17.59
C ILE A 204 17.07 1.94 17.17
N ARG A 205 18.39 1.83 17.13
CA ARG A 205 19.28 2.86 16.55
C ARG A 205 19.81 2.35 15.22
N GLY A 206 19.73 3.15 14.16
CA GLY A 206 20.39 2.81 12.90
C GLY A 206 19.67 3.30 11.65
N PRO A 207 18.51 2.73 11.28
CA PRO A 207 17.86 3.07 10.01
C PRO A 207 17.41 4.53 9.98
N HIS A 208 17.71 5.21 8.86
CA HIS A 208 17.55 6.65 8.73
C HIS A 208 16.26 7.05 8.00
N HIS A 209 15.86 6.24 7.02
CA HIS A 209 14.76 6.50 6.12
C HIS A 209 14.01 5.20 5.80
N VAL A 210 13.18 4.76 6.74
CA VAL A 210 12.33 3.57 6.56
C VAL A 210 11.47 3.73 5.31
N CYS A 211 11.69 2.82 4.37
CA CYS A 211 10.98 2.78 3.11
C CYS A 211 9.79 1.83 3.17
N ASP A 212 9.95 0.67 3.79
CA ASP A 212 8.92 -0.37 3.82
C ASP A 212 9.12 -1.37 4.98
N LEU A 213 8.07 -2.14 5.27
CA LEU A 213 8.01 -3.12 6.36
C LEU A 213 7.55 -4.49 5.88
N TYR A 214 8.14 -5.54 6.43
CA TYR A 214 7.71 -6.90 6.20
C TYR A 214 7.99 -7.78 7.43
N ASN A 215 6.94 -8.09 8.18
CA ASN A 215 6.97 -8.84 9.43
C ASN A 215 7.83 -8.16 10.52
N SER A 216 9.02 -8.72 10.79
CA SER A 216 10.00 -8.14 11.71
C SER A 216 11.07 -7.33 10.99
N TRP A 217 11.04 -7.28 9.65
CA TRP A 217 12.07 -6.65 8.84
C TRP A 217 11.70 -5.23 8.45
N ILE A 218 12.66 -4.33 8.60
CA ILE A 218 12.62 -2.98 8.10
C ILE A 218 13.49 -2.91 6.85
N LEU A 219 12.98 -2.27 5.81
CA LEU A 219 13.75 -1.85 4.65
C LEU A 219 14.03 -0.35 4.74
N ASP A 220 15.30 0.02 4.60
CA ASP A 220 15.80 1.38 4.70
C ASP A 220 16.74 1.69 3.51
N ILE A 221 16.78 2.96 3.12
CA ILE A 221 17.74 3.48 2.15
C ILE A 221 18.68 4.43 2.89
N SER A 222 19.96 4.10 2.89
CA SER A 222 21.00 4.79 3.66
C SER A 222 22.22 5.14 2.80
N GLY A 223 23.20 5.78 3.42
CA GLY A 223 24.38 6.36 2.77
C GLY A 223 24.18 7.83 2.41
N ASP A 224 25.28 8.57 2.30
CA ASP A 224 25.26 10.01 1.98
C ASP A 224 24.65 10.28 0.60
N GLN A 225 24.77 9.31 -0.33
CA GLN A 225 24.22 9.36 -1.68
C GLN A 225 23.03 8.40 -1.87
N ARG A 226 22.49 7.83 -0.79
CA ARG A 226 21.41 6.84 -0.84
C ARG A 226 21.78 5.58 -1.63
N GLU A 227 23.02 5.13 -1.50
CA GLU A 227 23.63 4.04 -2.26
C GLU A 227 23.64 2.69 -1.53
N VAL A 228 23.14 2.64 -0.29
CA VAL A 228 23.08 1.43 0.54
C VAL A 228 21.64 1.05 0.83
N LEU A 229 21.27 -0.20 0.56
CA LEU A 229 20.02 -0.78 1.06
C LEU A 229 20.27 -1.41 2.42
N CYS A 230 19.44 -1.10 3.39
CA CYS A 230 19.55 -1.64 4.74
C CYS A 230 18.35 -2.54 5.02
N LEU A 231 18.60 -3.79 5.42
CA LEU A 231 17.58 -4.70 5.96
C LEU A 231 17.83 -4.88 7.45
N VAL A 232 16.84 -4.58 8.29
CA VAL A 232 17.00 -4.68 9.76
C VAL A 232 15.96 -5.63 10.35
N ASP A 233 16.43 -6.71 10.96
CA ASP A 233 15.58 -7.57 11.81
C ASP A 233 15.39 -6.89 13.16
N THR A 234 14.18 -6.37 13.37
CA THR A 234 13.82 -5.68 14.60
C THR A 234 13.83 -6.59 15.81
N VAL A 235 13.62 -7.90 15.67
CA VAL A 235 13.57 -8.83 16.80
C VAL A 235 14.98 -9.28 17.18
N ARG A 236 15.80 -9.65 16.19
CA ARG A 236 17.17 -10.13 16.41
C ARG A 236 18.20 -9.02 16.56
N ARG A 237 17.85 -7.78 16.22
CA ARG A 237 18.76 -6.63 16.20
C ARG A 237 19.96 -6.86 15.28
N HIS A 238 19.72 -7.54 14.17
CA HIS A 238 20.70 -7.81 13.14
C HIS A 238 20.34 -7.01 11.89
N GLY A 239 21.31 -6.28 11.35
CA GLY A 239 21.16 -5.48 10.16
C GLY A 239 22.08 -5.97 9.05
N LEU A 240 21.60 -5.91 7.81
CA LEU A 240 22.40 -6.13 6.61
C LEU A 240 22.56 -4.80 5.90
N GLN A 241 23.81 -4.42 5.61
CA GLN A 241 24.11 -3.29 4.75
C GLN A 241 24.43 -3.83 3.36
N MET A 242 23.47 -3.69 2.46
CA MET A 242 23.47 -4.31 1.14
C MET A 242 23.95 -3.31 0.09
N THR A 243 25.05 -3.64 -0.58
CA THR A 243 25.60 -2.88 -1.72
C THR A 243 25.62 -3.74 -2.99
N PRO A 244 25.36 -3.20 -4.18
CA PRO A 244 25.38 -3.97 -5.42
C PRO A 244 26.79 -4.47 -5.76
N ASP A 245 26.91 -5.73 -6.21
CA ASP A 245 28.20 -6.38 -6.52
C ASP A 245 28.96 -5.72 -7.68
N GLU A 246 28.24 -5.27 -8.70
CA GLU A 246 28.80 -4.98 -10.03
C GLU A 246 28.97 -3.48 -10.31
N TYR A 247 28.26 -2.61 -9.60
CA TYR A 247 28.13 -1.21 -10.01
C TYR A 247 29.38 -0.35 -9.70
N ASN A 248 30.16 -0.73 -8.69
CA ASN A 248 31.39 0.00 -8.31
C ASN A 248 32.61 -0.35 -9.17
N ARG A 249 32.56 -1.40 -10.02
CA ARG A 249 33.74 -1.87 -10.77
C ARG A 249 33.98 -1.13 -12.09
N GLN A 250 32.97 -0.43 -12.63
CA GLN A 250 33.09 0.26 -13.92
C GLN A 250 33.33 1.77 -13.81
N GLY A 251 33.43 2.30 -12.58
CA GLY A 251 34.01 3.62 -12.29
C GLY A 251 33.37 4.83 -12.95
N ARG A 252 32.13 4.73 -13.49
CA ARG A 252 31.56 5.80 -14.34
C ARG A 252 30.07 6.12 -14.21
N ARG A 253 29.36 5.56 -13.21
CA ARG A 253 27.94 5.90 -13.01
C ARG A 253 27.65 6.07 -11.54
N LEU A 254 27.29 7.29 -11.17
CA LEU A 254 26.70 7.57 -9.87
C LEU A 254 25.25 7.07 -9.91
N TYR A 255 24.81 6.45 -8.83
CA TYR A 255 23.43 6.01 -8.66
C TYR A 255 22.95 6.40 -7.26
N SER A 256 21.64 6.57 -7.12
CA SER A 256 20.99 6.73 -5.84
C SER A 256 19.70 5.92 -5.82
N PHE A 257 19.42 5.28 -4.69
CA PHE A 257 18.12 4.64 -4.47
C PHE A 257 17.10 5.71 -4.10
N SER A 258 16.05 5.83 -4.91
CA SER A 258 14.96 6.77 -4.64
C SER A 258 13.82 6.12 -3.88
N LYS A 259 13.58 4.83 -4.11
CA LYS A 259 12.51 4.04 -3.46
C LYS A 259 12.90 2.57 -3.37
N ALA A 260 12.47 1.91 -2.31
CA ALA A 260 12.57 0.46 -2.17
C ALA A 260 11.33 -0.07 -1.45
N LYS A 261 10.83 -1.25 -1.85
CA LYS A 261 9.70 -1.92 -1.20
C LYS A 261 9.82 -3.44 -1.28
N PHE A 262 9.27 -4.15 -0.31
CA PHE A 262 9.08 -5.59 -0.38
C PHE A 262 7.96 -5.90 -1.37
N HIS A 263 8.16 -6.92 -2.21
CA HIS A 263 7.07 -7.40 -3.06
C HIS A 263 6.14 -8.31 -2.24
N PRO A 264 4.80 -8.12 -2.27
CA PRO A 264 3.88 -8.84 -1.39
C PRO A 264 3.75 -10.34 -1.72
N GLN A 265 4.06 -10.75 -2.95
CA GLN A 265 3.81 -12.12 -3.43
C GLN A 265 5.08 -12.90 -3.80
N VAL A 266 6.20 -12.21 -4.05
CA VAL A 266 7.45 -12.86 -4.44
C VAL A 266 8.54 -12.42 -3.48
N ALA A 267 9.49 -13.30 -3.19
CA ALA A 267 10.58 -13.04 -2.26
C ALA A 267 11.63 -12.08 -2.87
N LYS A 268 11.22 -10.86 -3.24
CA LYS A 268 12.05 -9.86 -3.90
C LYS A 268 11.82 -8.47 -3.30
N ILE A 269 12.86 -7.65 -3.35
CA ILE A 269 12.81 -6.21 -3.12
C ILE A 269 12.73 -5.53 -4.48
N VAL A 270 11.76 -4.64 -4.64
CA VAL A 270 11.63 -3.77 -5.81
C VAL A 270 12.30 -2.44 -5.49
N VAL A 271 13.33 -2.08 -6.24
CA VAL A 271 14.14 -0.87 -6.00
C VAL A 271 14.03 0.04 -7.21
N THR A 272 13.69 1.31 -6.98
CA THR A 272 13.77 2.38 -7.97
C THR A 272 15.10 3.09 -7.81
N VAL A 273 15.87 3.14 -8.90
CA VAL A 273 17.22 3.67 -8.92
C VAL A 273 17.28 4.84 -9.88
N MET A 274 17.84 5.95 -9.41
CA MET A 274 18.21 7.09 -10.24
C MET A 274 19.67 6.94 -10.65
N LEU A 275 19.94 6.99 -11.95
CA LEU A 275 21.28 6.95 -12.52
C LEU A 275 21.66 8.32 -13.05
N TYR A 276 22.86 8.78 -12.71
CA TYR A 276 23.39 10.05 -13.17
C TYR A 276 24.52 9.81 -14.18
N ALA A 277 24.45 10.49 -15.32
CA ALA A 277 25.56 10.53 -16.27
C ALA A 277 26.70 11.40 -15.72
N GLU A 278 27.96 11.02 -15.95
CA GLU A 278 29.11 11.85 -15.54
C GLU A 278 29.21 13.16 -16.34
N GLU A 279 28.77 13.13 -17.60
CA GLU A 279 28.83 14.24 -18.53
C GLU A 279 27.42 14.55 -19.07
N GLY A 280 26.57 15.12 -18.21
CA GLY A 280 25.25 15.65 -18.60
C GLY A 280 24.20 15.58 -17.50
N ASP A 281 23.20 16.45 -17.55
CA ASP A 281 22.07 16.51 -16.61
C ASP A 281 21.00 15.42 -16.90
N GLU A 282 21.36 14.32 -17.57
CA GLU A 282 20.42 13.23 -17.88
C GLU A 282 20.30 12.26 -16.70
N GLU A 283 19.22 12.39 -15.92
CA GLU A 283 18.86 11.45 -14.85
C GLU A 283 18.02 10.28 -15.39
N ARG A 284 18.53 9.05 -15.37
CA ARG A 284 17.77 7.87 -15.84
C ARG A 284 17.14 7.14 -14.67
N THR A 285 15.92 6.64 -14.85
CA THR A 285 15.28 5.76 -13.86
C THR A 285 15.43 4.31 -14.28
N GLU A 286 15.92 3.46 -13.38
CA GLU A 286 15.88 2.01 -13.51
C GLU A 286 15.05 1.37 -12.39
N ILE A 287 14.41 0.24 -12.70
CA ILE A 287 13.77 -0.62 -11.72
C ILE A 287 14.60 -1.90 -11.58
N TRP A 288 15.06 -2.19 -10.37
CA TRP A 288 15.84 -3.38 -10.04
C TRP A 288 15.02 -4.33 -9.18
N LEU A 289 15.19 -5.63 -9.44
CA LEU A 289 14.69 -6.69 -8.58
C LEU A 289 15.86 -7.38 -7.87
N VAL A 290 15.83 -7.35 -6.55
CA VAL A 290 16.84 -7.97 -5.69
C VAL A 290 16.18 -9.12 -4.94
N ASP A 291 16.83 -10.29 -4.92
CA ASP A 291 16.30 -11.41 -4.13
C ASP A 291 16.37 -11.09 -2.64
N LEU A 292 15.29 -11.41 -1.93
CA LEU A 292 15.33 -11.42 -0.48
C LEU A 292 16.22 -12.56 0.00
N PRO A 293 17.16 -12.31 0.94
CA PRO A 293 17.91 -13.38 1.56
C PRO A 293 16.96 -14.44 2.13
N TYR A 294 17.30 -15.73 1.98
CA TYR A 294 16.40 -16.83 2.31
C TYR A 294 15.81 -16.75 3.73
N PHE A 295 16.61 -16.33 4.72
CA PHE A 295 16.20 -16.18 6.12
C PHE A 295 15.27 -14.99 6.38
N VAL A 296 15.21 -14.02 5.46
CA VAL A 296 14.24 -12.91 5.48
C VAL A 296 12.91 -13.38 4.92
N ALA A 297 12.94 -14.11 3.80
CA ALA A 297 11.75 -14.68 3.17
C ALA A 297 11.10 -15.80 4.01
N HIS A 298 11.90 -16.53 4.79
CA HIS A 298 11.46 -17.62 5.65
C HIS A 298 11.94 -17.36 7.08
N PRO A 299 11.28 -16.45 7.83
CA PRO A 299 11.66 -16.19 9.20
C PRO A 299 11.54 -17.49 10.00
N ASN A 300 12.67 -18.01 10.48
CA ASN A 300 12.69 -19.14 11.40
C ASN A 300 11.91 -18.80 12.70
N ARG A 301 11.41 -19.84 13.38
CA ARG A 301 10.64 -19.78 14.65
C ARG A 301 11.19 -18.79 15.67
N PRO A 302 10.35 -18.28 16.60
CA PRO A 302 10.72 -17.23 17.53
C PRO A 302 11.96 -17.61 18.35
N GLU A 303 13.06 -16.94 18.05
CA GLU A 303 14.26 -16.92 18.88
C GLU A 303 14.11 -15.87 19.98
N LYS A 304 14.94 -15.94 21.02
CA LYS A 304 14.92 -14.98 22.12
C LYS A 304 15.12 -13.57 21.58
N ILE A 305 14.24 -12.65 22.00
CA ILE A 305 14.36 -11.21 21.74
C ILE A 305 15.71 -10.74 22.26
N ALA A 306 16.48 -10.04 21.42
CA ALA A 306 17.75 -9.49 21.84
C ALA A 306 17.54 -8.35 22.85
N GLU A 307 18.29 -8.38 23.97
CA GLU A 307 18.17 -7.37 25.04
C GLU A 307 18.77 -6.01 24.64
N SER A 308 19.65 -5.98 23.63
CA SER A 308 20.30 -4.75 23.15
C SER A 308 19.39 -3.94 22.22
N SER A 309 19.51 -2.61 22.27
CA SER A 309 18.88 -1.69 21.29
C SER A 309 19.79 -1.38 20.09
N MET A 310 21.06 -1.81 20.13
CA MET A 310 22.01 -1.60 19.04
C MET A 310 21.87 -2.68 17.97
N ILE A 311 21.85 -2.25 16.71
CA ILE A 311 21.86 -3.16 15.57
C ILE A 311 23.30 -3.60 15.27
N ALA A 312 23.53 -4.91 15.24
CA ALA A 312 24.76 -5.47 14.71
C ALA A 312 24.69 -5.45 13.18
N TRP A 313 25.55 -4.69 12.52
CA TRP A 313 25.54 -4.57 11.05
C TRP A 313 26.49 -5.54 10.39
N THR A 314 26.02 -6.20 9.33
CA THR A 314 26.83 -7.07 8.46
C THR A 314 26.81 -6.51 7.05
N PRO A 315 27.96 -6.13 6.47
CA PRO A 315 28.02 -5.74 5.08
C PRO A 315 27.81 -6.97 4.19
N VAL A 316 26.89 -6.85 3.24
CA VAL A 316 26.54 -7.91 2.29
C VAL A 316 26.54 -7.29 0.91
N LYS A 317 27.02 -8.05 -0.08
CA LYS A 317 26.82 -7.67 -1.47
C LYS A 317 25.63 -8.42 -2.05
N PHE A 318 24.91 -7.77 -2.95
CA PHE A 318 23.79 -8.38 -3.65
C PHE A 318 23.96 -8.28 -5.15
N SER A 319 23.41 -9.28 -5.84
CA SER A 319 23.29 -9.30 -7.29
C SER A 319 21.90 -8.82 -7.70
N ILE A 320 21.84 -8.05 -8.78
CA ILE A 320 20.58 -7.60 -9.37
C ILE A 320 20.06 -8.76 -10.23
N THR A 321 18.90 -9.32 -9.86
CA THR A 321 18.34 -10.47 -10.60
C THR A 321 17.67 -10.06 -11.90
N HIS A 322 17.00 -8.92 -11.88
CA HIS A 322 16.34 -8.36 -13.05
C HIS A 322 16.47 -6.84 -13.02
N ARG A 323 16.48 -6.24 -14.21
CA ARG A 323 16.56 -4.80 -14.39
C ARG A 323 15.67 -4.36 -15.53
N TYR A 324 15.09 -3.19 -15.40
CA TYR A 324 14.36 -2.53 -16.46
C TYR A 324 14.74 -1.05 -16.48
N LEU A 325 15.27 -0.59 -17.62
CA LEU A 325 15.56 0.82 -17.84
C LEU A 325 14.28 1.52 -18.31
N VAL A 326 13.76 2.44 -17.51
CA VAL A 326 12.56 3.19 -17.84
C VAL A 326 12.92 4.16 -18.98
N PRO A 327 12.27 4.04 -20.15
CA PRO A 327 12.50 4.97 -21.25
C PRO A 327 12.13 6.40 -20.85
N TYR A 328 12.92 7.37 -21.27
CA TYR A 328 12.59 8.78 -21.10
C TYR A 328 11.36 9.20 -21.87
N GLU A 329 11.24 8.65 -23.07
CA GLU A 329 10.19 8.96 -24.02
C GLU A 329 9.78 7.65 -24.70
N LEU A 330 8.54 7.61 -25.17
CA LEU A 330 8.06 6.49 -25.95
C LEU A 330 8.87 6.34 -27.25
N PRO A 331 9.23 5.11 -27.65
CA PRO A 331 9.82 4.90 -28.96
C PRO A 331 8.84 5.36 -30.06
N MET A 332 9.38 6.04 -31.08
CA MET A 332 8.61 6.61 -32.20
C MET A 332 7.99 5.54 -33.13
N GLU A 333 8.37 4.27 -33.00
CA GLU A 333 7.96 3.15 -33.85
C GLU A 333 7.47 1.97 -33.02
N PRO A 334 6.56 1.16 -33.60
CA PRO A 334 5.12 1.28 -33.37
C PRO A 334 4.76 1.25 -31.88
N PRO A 335 3.63 1.89 -31.48
CA PRO A 335 3.21 1.88 -30.08
C PRO A 335 3.13 0.44 -29.59
N LEU A 336 3.74 0.17 -28.42
CA LEU A 336 3.56 -1.10 -27.73
C LEU A 336 2.06 -1.43 -27.73
N GLU A 337 1.72 -2.60 -28.28
CA GLU A 337 0.32 -3.00 -28.40
C GLU A 337 -0.33 -2.93 -27.02
N VAL A 338 -1.42 -2.16 -26.92
CA VAL A 338 -2.13 -2.01 -25.66
C VAL A 338 -2.91 -3.30 -25.44
N ILE A 339 -2.38 -4.17 -24.58
CA ILE A 339 -2.97 -5.48 -24.29
C ILE A 339 -4.24 -5.29 -23.43
N GLY A 340 -4.40 -4.14 -22.76
CA GLY A 340 -5.56 -3.81 -21.94
C GLY A 340 -5.57 -4.48 -20.56
N GLY A 341 -4.63 -5.40 -20.31
CA GLY A 341 -4.45 -6.07 -19.03
C GLY A 341 -3.17 -6.91 -18.96
N ILE A 342 -2.81 -7.31 -17.74
CA ILE A 342 -1.68 -8.16 -17.39
C ILE A 342 -2.14 -9.62 -17.55
N PRO A 343 -1.42 -10.45 -18.33
CA PRO A 343 -1.77 -11.86 -18.49
C PRO A 343 -1.88 -12.60 -17.14
N GLU A 344 -2.77 -13.59 -17.06
CA GLU A 344 -2.97 -14.36 -15.81
C GLU A 344 -1.72 -15.11 -15.34
N SER A 345 -0.91 -15.54 -16.30
CA SER A 345 0.33 -16.26 -16.08
C SER A 345 1.48 -15.37 -15.58
N TYR A 346 1.32 -14.05 -15.62
CA TYR A 346 2.36 -13.10 -15.25
C TYR A 346 2.19 -12.69 -13.78
N VAL A 347 3.31 -12.42 -13.11
CA VAL A 347 3.34 -11.83 -11.78
C VAL A 347 3.61 -10.33 -11.92
N TYR A 348 2.60 -9.52 -11.60
CA TYR A 348 2.74 -8.07 -11.52
C TYR A 348 3.77 -7.67 -10.45
N ILE A 349 4.64 -6.70 -10.74
CA ILE A 349 5.70 -6.23 -9.83
C ILE A 349 5.52 -4.77 -9.41
N THR A 350 5.42 -3.88 -10.40
CA THR A 350 5.22 -2.43 -10.18
C THR A 350 4.77 -1.77 -11.48
N GLU A 351 4.17 -0.58 -11.41
CA GLU A 351 3.97 0.25 -12.60
C GLU A 351 5.07 1.27 -12.78
N VAL A 352 5.25 1.67 -14.03
CA VAL A 352 6.04 2.83 -14.44
C VAL A 352 5.22 3.67 -15.42
N ARG A 353 5.44 4.98 -15.36
CA ARG A 353 4.87 5.96 -16.29
C ARG A 353 5.94 6.39 -17.27
N ILE A 354 5.64 6.29 -18.56
CA ILE A 354 6.54 6.73 -19.63
C ILE A 354 5.87 7.94 -20.30
N PRO A 355 6.46 9.14 -20.19
CA PRO A 355 5.86 10.31 -20.79
C PRO A 355 5.97 10.24 -22.33
N PRO A 356 5.09 10.95 -23.05
CA PRO A 356 5.20 11.05 -24.50
C PRO A 356 6.49 11.78 -24.91
N PRO A 357 6.94 11.62 -26.17
CA PRO A 357 8.06 12.38 -26.70
C PRO A 357 7.80 13.88 -26.59
N ARG A 358 8.79 14.70 -26.19
CA ARG A 358 8.65 16.15 -25.95
C ARG A 358 8.03 16.95 -27.11
N MET A 359 8.02 16.40 -28.32
CA MET A 359 7.48 17.05 -29.51
C MET A 359 6.01 16.76 -29.80
N ILE A 360 5.36 15.86 -29.04
CA ILE A 360 3.97 15.46 -29.25
C ILE A 360 3.17 15.80 -27.99
N TYR A 361 2.16 16.66 -28.10
CA TYR A 361 1.08 16.73 -27.11
C TYR A 361 0.47 15.34 -27.04
N GLY A 362 0.76 14.62 -25.96
CA GLY A 362 0.65 13.17 -25.96
C GLY A 362 0.14 12.63 -24.64
N SER A 363 -0.33 11.41 -24.73
CA SER A 363 -0.80 10.65 -23.59
C SER A 363 0.37 9.93 -22.92
N ASP A 364 0.43 9.90 -21.59
CA ASP A 364 1.43 9.07 -20.91
C ASP A 364 1.10 7.60 -21.11
N LEU A 365 2.10 6.77 -21.41
CA LEU A 365 1.92 5.33 -21.38
C LEU A 365 2.10 4.83 -19.96
N ILE A 366 1.11 4.10 -19.47
CA ILE A 366 1.22 3.33 -18.24
C ILE A 366 1.63 1.90 -18.59
N VAL A 367 2.74 1.47 -17.99
CA VAL A 367 3.30 0.13 -18.16
C VAL A 367 3.32 -0.57 -16.82
N ALA A 368 2.80 -1.80 -16.78
CA ALA A 368 3.04 -2.72 -15.68
C ALA A 368 4.32 -3.51 -15.96
N LEU A 369 5.29 -3.47 -15.05
CA LEU A 369 6.44 -4.36 -15.09
C LEU A 369 6.08 -5.66 -14.40
N CYS A 370 6.31 -6.77 -15.10
CA CYS A 370 5.87 -8.10 -14.68
C CYS A 370 6.99 -9.12 -14.83
N LEU A 371 6.95 -10.20 -14.02
CA LEU A 371 7.70 -11.41 -14.27
C LEU A 371 6.84 -12.38 -15.10
N SER A 372 7.37 -12.83 -16.24
CA SER A 372 6.73 -13.87 -17.06
C SER A 372 6.88 -15.27 -16.42
N PRO A 373 6.17 -16.30 -16.92
CA PRO A 373 6.36 -17.69 -16.51
C PRO A 373 7.79 -18.20 -16.69
N GLU A 374 8.51 -17.65 -17.68
CA GLU A 374 9.92 -17.93 -17.97
C GLU A 374 10.87 -17.11 -17.08
N ASN A 375 10.32 -16.38 -16.10
CA ASN A 375 11.05 -15.48 -15.21
C ASN A 375 11.78 -14.35 -15.97
N GLU A 376 11.17 -13.85 -17.05
CA GLU A 376 11.64 -12.64 -17.73
C GLU A 376 10.97 -11.40 -17.15
N PHE A 377 11.72 -10.30 -17.00
CA PHE A 377 11.18 -9.04 -16.50
C PHE A 377 10.76 -8.13 -17.65
N LEU A 378 9.46 -8.15 -17.95
CA LEU A 378 8.90 -7.59 -19.17
C LEU A 378 7.90 -6.45 -18.88
N PRO A 379 7.90 -5.39 -19.72
CA PRO A 379 6.86 -4.37 -19.69
C PRO A 379 5.58 -4.87 -20.36
N VAL A 380 4.43 -4.60 -19.73
CA VAL A 380 3.08 -4.82 -20.29
C VAL A 380 2.38 -3.46 -20.39
N SER A 381 2.07 -3.04 -21.60
CA SER A 381 1.35 -1.78 -21.85
C SER A 381 -0.11 -1.89 -21.43
N LEU A 382 -0.50 -1.06 -20.45
CA LEU A 382 -1.86 -1.06 -19.93
C LEU A 382 -2.76 -0.11 -20.70
N VAL A 383 -2.39 1.17 -20.77
CA VAL A 383 -3.17 2.20 -21.49
C VAL A 383 -2.36 3.48 -21.69
N TYR A 384 -2.85 4.32 -22.60
CA TYR A 384 -2.49 5.72 -22.73
C TYR A 384 -3.41 6.60 -21.87
N LEU A 385 -2.84 7.40 -20.97
CA LEU A 385 -3.57 8.43 -20.23
C LEU A 385 -3.54 9.74 -21.01
N GLU A 386 -4.71 10.21 -21.44
CA GLU A 386 -4.87 11.45 -22.19
C GLU A 386 -4.22 12.69 -21.54
N GLU A 387 -4.15 13.79 -22.29
CA GLU A 387 -3.70 15.05 -21.72
C GLU A 387 -4.57 15.49 -20.51
N GLY A 388 -3.92 16.07 -19.51
CA GLY A 388 -4.56 16.60 -18.29
C GLY A 388 -4.57 15.66 -17.08
N TRP A 389 -4.06 14.43 -17.21
CA TRP A 389 -3.83 13.54 -16.08
C TRP A 389 -2.59 13.98 -15.29
N MET A 390 -2.80 14.42 -14.06
CA MET A 390 -1.74 14.79 -13.12
C MET A 390 -1.16 13.53 -12.47
N PRO A 391 0.16 13.30 -12.51
CA PRO A 391 0.78 12.19 -11.80
C PRO A 391 0.52 12.32 -10.31
N THR A 392 0.24 11.21 -9.66
CA THR A 392 0.34 11.12 -8.19
C THR A 392 1.70 10.54 -7.83
N VAL A 393 2.31 11.02 -6.74
CA VAL A 393 3.46 10.31 -6.17
C VAL A 393 3.00 8.88 -5.88
N PRO A 394 3.57 7.84 -6.52
CA PRO A 394 3.06 6.48 -6.39
C PRO A 394 3.33 6.00 -4.96
N LYS A 395 2.35 6.18 -4.07
CA LYS A 395 2.40 5.60 -2.73
C LYS A 395 1.75 4.22 -2.70
N ASP A 396 0.74 3.98 -3.55
CA ASP A 396 -0.03 2.74 -3.63
C ASP A 396 -0.51 2.46 -5.08
N TRP A 397 -1.79 2.09 -5.28
CA TRP A 397 -2.39 1.69 -6.55
C TRP A 397 -2.75 2.85 -7.49
N THR A 398 -2.69 4.09 -6.98
CA THR A 398 -3.02 5.29 -7.75
C THR A 398 -1.88 5.72 -8.64
N LEU A 399 -2.19 5.96 -9.92
CA LEU A 399 -1.22 6.36 -10.92
C LEU A 399 -1.38 7.83 -11.31
N ALA A 400 -2.62 8.27 -11.48
CA ALA A 400 -2.90 9.64 -11.88
C ALA A 400 -4.30 10.10 -11.45
N THR A 401 -4.48 11.42 -11.46
CA THR A 401 -5.77 12.07 -11.23
C THR A 401 -6.06 13.13 -12.28
N LYS A 402 -7.33 13.36 -12.59
CA LYS A 402 -7.75 14.42 -13.51
C LYS A 402 -9.02 15.09 -12.98
N PRO A 403 -9.04 16.40 -12.73
CA PRO A 403 -10.28 17.09 -12.39
C PRO A 403 -11.20 17.10 -13.61
N ILE A 404 -12.43 16.59 -13.46
CA ILE A 404 -13.42 16.51 -14.55
C ILE A 404 -14.39 17.69 -14.46
N SER A 405 -14.85 17.99 -13.25
CA SER A 405 -15.74 19.12 -12.98
C SER A 405 -15.34 19.78 -11.66
N ARG A 406 -16.15 20.74 -11.21
CA ARG A 406 -15.99 21.36 -9.89
C ARG A 406 -16.12 20.38 -8.73
N ASP A 407 -16.83 19.27 -8.89
CA ASP A 407 -17.13 18.33 -7.81
C ASP A 407 -16.82 16.88 -8.19
N VAL A 408 -16.20 16.63 -9.35
CA VAL A 408 -15.86 15.30 -9.83
C VAL A 408 -14.37 15.22 -10.17
N ILE A 409 -13.71 14.21 -9.63
CA ILE A 409 -12.33 13.84 -9.96
C ILE A 409 -12.33 12.48 -10.66
N ALA A 410 -11.52 12.32 -11.71
CA ALA A 410 -11.16 11.03 -12.25
C ALA A 410 -9.90 10.50 -11.57
N ILE A 411 -9.90 9.21 -11.22
CA ILE A 411 -8.74 8.50 -10.68
C ILE A 411 -8.40 7.34 -11.60
N ALA A 412 -7.15 7.27 -12.02
CA ALA A 412 -6.57 6.16 -12.76
C ALA A 412 -5.75 5.30 -11.80
N PHE A 413 -6.08 4.02 -11.71
CA PHE A 413 -5.46 3.09 -10.77
C PHE A 413 -5.43 1.67 -11.35
N THR A 414 -4.51 0.85 -10.85
CA THR A 414 -4.49 -0.59 -11.11
C THR A 414 -5.12 -1.32 -9.95
N THR A 415 -5.67 -2.51 -10.20
CA THR A 415 -6.05 -3.43 -9.12
C THR A 415 -5.32 -4.74 -9.32
N PRO A 416 -4.75 -5.36 -8.27
CA PRO A 416 -4.04 -6.62 -8.46
C PRO A 416 -4.99 -7.76 -8.92
N VAL A 417 -6.29 -7.67 -8.59
CA VAL A 417 -7.31 -8.61 -9.11
C VAL A 417 -7.65 -8.31 -10.57
N GLY A 418 -7.97 -7.06 -10.89
CA GLY A 418 -8.44 -6.69 -12.22
C GLY A 418 -7.35 -6.76 -13.28
N ARG A 419 -6.07 -6.80 -12.87
CA ARG A 419 -4.90 -6.91 -13.76
C ARG A 419 -4.90 -5.87 -14.88
N ALA A 420 -5.65 -4.79 -14.74
CA ALA A 420 -5.86 -3.79 -15.78
C ALA A 420 -5.91 -2.41 -15.13
N LEU A 421 -5.64 -1.38 -15.94
CA LEU A 421 -5.91 -0.02 -15.50
C LEU A 421 -7.42 0.21 -15.49
N LYS A 422 -7.95 0.70 -14.38
CA LYS A 422 -9.30 1.22 -14.26
C LYS A 422 -9.26 2.74 -14.13
N GLN A 423 -10.29 3.37 -14.69
CA GLN A 423 -10.58 4.77 -14.49
C GLN A 423 -11.95 4.86 -13.84
N ILE A 424 -12.05 5.66 -12.78
CA ILE A 424 -13.31 5.91 -12.07
C ILE A 424 -13.51 7.41 -11.91
N HIS A 425 -14.76 7.82 -11.88
CA HIS A 425 -15.13 9.18 -11.53
C HIS A 425 -15.74 9.21 -10.15
N LEU A 426 -15.21 10.06 -9.29
CA LEU A 426 -15.61 10.16 -7.90
C LEU A 426 -16.16 11.55 -7.64
N LYS A 427 -17.39 11.62 -7.13
CA LYS A 427 -17.96 12.87 -6.64
C LYS A 427 -17.34 13.21 -5.29
N ILE A 428 -16.64 14.34 -5.22
CA ILE A 428 -15.99 14.85 -4.02
C ILE A 428 -16.93 15.89 -3.35
N PRO A 429 -17.40 15.65 -2.11
CA PRO A 429 -18.24 16.59 -1.38
C PRO A 429 -17.61 17.98 -1.30
N GLY A 430 -18.31 19.05 -1.65
CA GLY A 430 -17.82 20.42 -1.42
C GLY A 430 -16.65 20.88 -2.29
N PHE A 431 -16.12 20.05 -3.19
CA PHE A 431 -15.10 20.50 -4.15
C PHE A 431 -15.69 21.59 -5.06
N GLY A 432 -14.89 22.61 -5.38
CA GLY A 432 -15.26 23.73 -6.25
C GLY A 432 -16.22 24.78 -5.66
N THR A 433 -16.89 24.47 -4.54
CA THR A 433 -17.67 25.45 -3.75
C THR A 433 -16.92 25.85 -2.48
N LEU A 434 -16.38 24.88 -1.74
CA LEU A 434 -15.63 25.08 -0.50
C LEU A 434 -14.12 25.01 -0.72
N TRP A 435 -13.66 24.22 -1.69
CA TRP A 435 -12.24 23.92 -1.90
C TRP A 435 -11.78 24.31 -3.30
N LYS A 436 -10.74 25.14 -3.38
CA LYS A 436 -10.15 25.58 -4.66
C LYS A 436 -9.11 24.61 -5.19
N ARG A 437 -8.38 23.92 -4.31
CA ARG A 437 -7.33 22.96 -4.64
C ARG A 437 -7.31 21.85 -3.60
N PHE A 438 -7.08 20.62 -4.06
CA PHE A 438 -6.77 19.51 -3.19
C PHE A 438 -5.64 18.69 -3.80
N GLU A 439 -4.97 17.91 -2.97
CA GLU A 439 -4.02 16.88 -3.35
C GLU A 439 -4.58 15.53 -2.91
N LEU A 440 -4.57 14.57 -3.85
CA LEU A 440 -4.93 13.19 -3.54
C LEU A 440 -3.78 12.55 -2.76
N GLY A 441 -4.02 12.26 -1.48
CA GLY A 441 -3.05 11.57 -0.64
C GLY A 441 -3.01 10.07 -0.91
N LYS A 442 -4.18 9.42 -0.99
CA LYS A 442 -4.32 7.97 -1.23
C LYS A 442 -5.71 7.66 -1.80
N PHE A 443 -5.79 6.67 -2.69
CA PHE A 443 -7.05 6.02 -3.05
C PHE A 443 -6.95 4.53 -2.73
N ASP A 444 -7.97 4.00 -2.06
CA ASP A 444 -8.06 2.61 -1.65
C ASP A 444 -9.39 2.00 -2.13
N PRO A 445 -9.43 1.34 -3.31
CA PRO A 445 -10.61 0.69 -3.85
C PRO A 445 -11.05 -0.55 -3.07
N VAL A 446 -10.22 -1.13 -2.18
CA VAL A 446 -10.66 -2.24 -1.32
C VAL A 446 -11.62 -1.71 -0.27
N TYR A 447 -11.30 -0.55 0.31
CA TYR A 447 -12.18 0.10 1.27
C TYR A 447 -13.15 1.07 0.62
N GLY A 448 -13.03 1.39 -0.67
CA GLY A 448 -13.83 2.41 -1.35
C GLY A 448 -13.57 3.81 -0.78
N GLN A 449 -12.31 4.13 -0.50
CA GLN A 449 -11.92 5.33 0.22
C GLN A 449 -10.95 6.21 -0.55
N VAL A 450 -11.13 7.52 -0.41
CA VAL A 450 -10.24 8.55 -0.94
C VAL A 450 -9.77 9.43 0.20
N HIS A 451 -8.47 9.64 0.27
CA HIS A 451 -7.83 10.51 1.25
C HIS A 451 -7.37 11.79 0.55
N LEU A 452 -7.92 12.93 0.95
CA LEU A 452 -7.67 14.22 0.31
C LEU A 452 -7.05 15.20 1.29
N THR A 453 -6.13 16.03 0.79
CA THR A 453 -5.59 17.19 1.51
C THR A 453 -6.08 18.43 0.80
N VAL A 454 -6.79 19.32 1.48
CA VAL A 454 -7.17 20.59 0.87
C VAL A 454 -5.99 21.55 1.02
N ILE A 455 -5.56 22.15 -0.08
CA ILE A 455 -4.42 23.08 -0.08
C ILE A 455 -4.95 24.52 -0.15
N GLY A 456 -4.54 25.32 0.84
CA GLY A 456 -4.86 26.74 0.95
C GLY A 456 -6.08 27.03 1.81
N ARG A 457 -6.29 28.31 2.16
CA ARG A 457 -7.34 28.75 3.09
C ARG A 457 -8.72 28.22 2.68
N SER A 458 -9.20 27.25 3.45
CA SER A 458 -10.57 26.78 3.36
C SER A 458 -11.53 27.90 3.79
N LEU A 459 -12.70 27.98 3.15
CA LEU A 459 -13.79 28.85 3.61
C LEU A 459 -14.30 28.47 5.02
N THR A 460 -13.94 27.28 5.51
CA THR A 460 -14.32 26.76 6.82
C THR A 460 -13.35 27.13 7.94
N GLY A 461 -12.28 27.87 7.67
CA GLY A 461 -11.32 28.31 8.69
C GLY A 461 -10.28 27.28 9.13
N PHE A 462 -10.26 26.09 8.51
CA PHE A 462 -9.18 25.11 8.71
C PHE A 462 -7.94 25.50 7.90
N GLU A 463 -6.75 25.32 8.49
CA GLU A 463 -5.48 25.65 7.85
C GLU A 463 -5.10 24.59 6.81
N ASP A 464 -5.15 23.30 7.16
CA ASP A 464 -4.85 22.17 6.27
C ASP A 464 -5.72 20.93 6.58
N PRO A 465 -7.03 20.95 6.26
CA PRO A 465 -7.92 19.85 6.61
C PRO A 465 -7.64 18.61 5.75
N TYR A 466 -7.54 17.47 6.43
CA TYR A 466 -7.44 16.15 5.82
C TYR A 466 -8.81 15.49 5.80
N PHE A 467 -9.23 15.02 4.62
CA PHE A 467 -10.53 14.38 4.44
C PHE A 467 -10.37 12.90 4.12
N VAL A 468 -11.25 12.08 4.69
CA VAL A 468 -11.49 10.72 4.24
C VAL A 468 -12.89 10.67 3.66
N VAL A 469 -12.99 10.35 2.38
CA VAL A 469 -14.26 10.23 1.65
C VAL A 469 -14.51 8.77 1.35
N GLN A 470 -15.70 8.27 1.69
CA GLN A 470 -16.11 6.88 1.52
C GLN A 470 -17.22 6.79 0.48
N TYR A 471 -17.08 5.84 -0.45
CA TYR A 471 -18.03 5.52 -1.51
C TYR A 471 -18.77 4.20 -1.21
#